data_AF-A0AA92VA14-F1
#
_entry.id   AF-A0AA92VA14-F1
#
_cell.length_a   1.000
_cell.length_b   1.000
_cell.length_c   1.000
_cell.angle_alpha   90.00
_cell.angle_beta   90.00
_cell.angle_gamma   90.00
#
_symmetry.space_group_name_H-M   'P 1'
#
loop_
_entity.id
_entity.type
_entity.pdbx_description
1 polymer ?
#
loop_
_entity_poly.entity_id
_entity_poly.type
_entity_poly.pdbx_seq_one_letter_code
_entity_poly.pdbx_strand_id
1 'polypeptide(L)'
;MTHIRFNLTEKDRGGAISTSFSGRSEGREVRKVHELDKKDGDGCVYDVYIPRNTTSINPSFFLGLFYSSIKKLGMEKFKKKYVFCYDDLQDSLRDVIRSNVEKCFVRAQNELNGITGLSY
;
A
#
# COMPACT_ATOMS: atom_id res chain seq x y z
N MET A 1 -9.94 10.28 -17.14
CA MET A 1 -8.84 9.53 -16.50
C MET A 1 -9.18 8.06 -16.55
N THR A 2 -8.25 7.21 -16.95
CA THR A 2 -8.47 5.76 -17.03
C THR A 2 -8.20 5.13 -15.68
N HIS A 3 -9.17 4.37 -15.17
CA HIS A 3 -9.04 3.56 -13.97
C HIS A 3 -8.58 2.16 -14.34
N ILE A 4 -7.53 1.68 -13.68
CA ILE A 4 -6.94 0.36 -13.87
C ILE A 4 -7.02 -0.38 -12.55
N ARG A 5 -7.60 -1.57 -12.60
CA ARG A 5 -7.62 -2.48 -11.46
C ARG A 5 -6.20 -2.96 -11.14
N PHE A 6 -5.75 -2.71 -9.92
CA PHE A 6 -4.45 -3.14 -9.39
C PHE A 6 -4.66 -4.10 -8.23
N ASN A 7 -4.39 -5.39 -8.46
CA ASN A 7 -4.57 -6.41 -7.43
C ASN A 7 -3.26 -6.64 -6.68
N LEU A 8 -3.27 -6.42 -5.36
CA LEU A 8 -2.38 -7.15 -4.49
C LEU A 8 -2.88 -8.59 -4.40
N THR A 9 -1.96 -9.53 -4.29
CA THR A 9 -2.24 -10.97 -4.32
C THR A 9 -1.75 -11.67 -3.06
N GLU A 10 -2.15 -12.92 -2.85
CA GLU A 10 -1.69 -13.70 -1.71
C GLU A 10 -0.17 -13.92 -1.75
N LYS A 11 0.44 -13.99 -2.94
CA LYS A 11 1.89 -14.10 -3.11
C LYS A 11 2.63 -12.87 -2.57
N ASP A 12 2.03 -11.69 -2.71
CA ASP A 12 2.59 -10.42 -2.25
C ASP A 12 2.65 -10.31 -0.71
N ARG A 13 1.99 -11.22 0.04
CA ARG A 13 2.04 -11.31 1.51
C ARG A 13 3.22 -12.12 2.05
N GLY A 14 4.12 -12.58 1.19
CA GLY A 14 5.17 -13.54 1.55
C GLY A 14 4.79 -15.00 1.28
N GLY A 15 3.83 -15.25 0.38
CA GLY A 15 3.41 -16.59 -0.05
C GLY A 15 2.08 -17.07 0.56
N ALA A 16 1.67 -18.28 0.16
CA ALA A 16 0.31 -18.82 0.38
C ALA A 16 -0.12 -18.99 1.86
N ILE A 17 0.84 -19.05 2.79
CA ILE A 17 0.56 -19.27 4.22
C ILE A 17 0.26 -17.96 4.95
N SER A 18 0.82 -16.83 4.49
CA SER A 18 0.63 -15.54 5.16
C SER A 18 -0.71 -14.92 4.77
N THR A 19 -1.44 -14.44 5.79
CA THR A 19 -2.64 -13.61 5.61
C THR A 19 -2.35 -12.13 5.82
N SER A 20 -1.09 -11.74 6.05
CA SER A 20 -0.71 -10.37 6.40
C SER A 20 0.36 -9.80 5.48
N PHE A 21 0.23 -8.51 5.14
CA PHE A 21 1.28 -7.77 4.45
C PHE A 21 2.24 -7.18 5.48
N SER A 22 3.47 -7.66 5.53
CA SER A 22 4.45 -7.26 6.54
C SER A 22 5.86 -7.16 5.97
N GLY A 23 6.69 -6.36 6.64
CA GLY A 23 8.11 -6.21 6.30
C GLY A 23 8.40 -5.21 5.17
N ARG A 24 9.40 -4.35 5.38
CA ARG A 24 9.74 -3.27 4.44
C ARG A 24 10.48 -3.77 3.21
N SER A 25 11.27 -4.83 3.35
CA SER A 25 11.95 -5.53 2.25
C SER A 25 10.94 -6.14 1.29
N GLU A 26 9.95 -6.81 1.82
CA GLU A 26 8.88 -7.51 1.13
C GLU A 26 8.06 -6.50 0.31
N GLY A 27 7.68 -5.37 0.92
CA GLY A 27 7.02 -4.28 0.21
C GLY A 27 7.87 -3.73 -0.96
N ARG A 28 9.20 -3.65 -0.80
CA ARG A 28 10.09 -3.22 -1.90
C ARG A 28 10.19 -4.25 -3.02
N GLU A 29 10.18 -5.55 -2.70
CA GLU A 29 10.18 -6.59 -3.73
C GLU A 29 8.86 -6.61 -4.50
N VAL A 30 7.72 -6.52 -3.79
CA VAL A 30 6.39 -6.36 -4.40
C VAL A 30 6.36 -5.11 -5.27
N ARG A 31 7.00 -4.01 -4.85
CA ARG A 31 7.11 -2.80 -5.68
C ARG A 31 7.73 -3.07 -7.05
N LYS A 32 8.82 -3.86 -7.09
CA LYS A 32 9.53 -4.21 -8.31
C LYS A 32 8.68 -5.13 -9.19
N VAL A 33 8.10 -6.18 -8.60
CA VAL A 33 7.23 -7.15 -9.30
C VAL A 33 6.07 -6.44 -9.99
N HIS A 34 5.49 -5.45 -9.31
CA HIS A 34 4.37 -4.67 -9.83
C HIS A 34 4.81 -3.42 -10.59
N GLU A 35 6.10 -3.22 -10.87
CA GLU A 35 6.63 -2.12 -11.68
C GLU A 35 6.09 -0.73 -11.31
N LEU A 36 5.94 -0.43 -10.01
CA LEU A 36 5.29 0.82 -9.59
C LEU A 36 6.03 2.08 -10.06
N ASP A 37 7.32 2.00 -10.36
CA ASP A 37 8.08 3.14 -10.90
C ASP A 37 7.53 3.59 -12.28
N LYS A 38 7.10 2.63 -13.12
CA LYS A 38 6.42 2.91 -14.40
C LYS A 38 5.03 3.47 -14.14
N LYS A 39 4.26 2.81 -13.26
CA LYS A 39 2.92 3.23 -12.89
C LYS A 39 2.89 4.65 -12.37
N ASP A 40 3.84 5.03 -11.52
CA ASP A 40 3.98 6.39 -10.97
C ASP A 40 4.15 7.46 -12.05
N GLY A 41 4.69 7.13 -13.22
CA GLY A 41 4.94 8.06 -14.31
C GLY A 41 3.81 8.18 -15.34
N ASP A 42 2.83 7.27 -15.33
CA ASP A 42 1.73 7.29 -16.29
C ASP A 42 0.54 8.18 -15.86
N GLY A 43 -0.39 8.38 -16.78
CA GLY A 43 -1.63 9.14 -16.55
C GLY A 43 -2.79 8.33 -15.97
N CYS A 44 -2.57 7.09 -15.55
CA CYS A 44 -3.62 6.19 -15.05
C CYS A 44 -3.86 6.36 -13.55
N VAL A 45 -5.07 6.03 -13.13
CA VAL A 45 -5.46 5.84 -11.73
C VAL A 45 -5.55 4.35 -11.46
N TYR A 46 -5.00 3.91 -10.34
CA TYR A 46 -4.91 2.51 -9.94
C TYR A 46 -5.84 2.27 -8.75
N ASP A 47 -6.89 1.49 -8.99
CA ASP A 47 -7.81 1.03 -7.95
C ASP A 47 -7.17 -0.20 -7.29
N VAL A 48 -6.65 -0.03 -6.07
CA VAL A 48 -5.86 -1.00 -5.32
C VAL A 48 -6.79 -1.95 -4.57
N TYR A 49 -6.86 -3.20 -5.02
CA TYR A 49 -7.63 -4.27 -4.39
C TYR A 49 -6.75 -5.16 -3.52
N ILE A 50 -7.27 -5.52 -2.35
CA ILE A 50 -6.58 -6.31 -1.33
C ILE A 50 -7.17 -7.73 -1.31
N PRO A 51 -6.37 -8.81 -1.21
CA PRO A 51 -6.88 -10.17 -1.18
C PRO A 51 -7.92 -10.37 -0.07
N ARG A 52 -9.02 -11.06 -0.41
CA ARG A 52 -10.21 -11.27 0.42
C ARG A 52 -9.94 -11.68 1.87
N ASN A 53 -8.96 -12.55 2.09
CA ASN A 53 -8.58 -13.13 3.38
C ASN A 53 -7.42 -12.39 4.08
N THR A 54 -7.15 -11.14 3.72
CA THR A 54 -6.08 -10.35 4.34
C THR A 54 -6.48 -9.91 5.74
N THR A 55 -5.69 -10.29 6.75
CA THR A 55 -5.95 -9.99 8.16
C THR A 55 -5.26 -8.73 8.65
N SER A 56 -4.18 -8.30 8.01
CA SER A 56 -3.52 -7.02 8.31
C SER A 56 -2.62 -6.48 7.19
N ILE A 57 -2.40 -5.16 7.22
CA ILE A 57 -1.38 -4.45 6.43
C ILE A 57 -0.53 -3.62 7.38
N ASN A 58 0.75 -3.97 7.49
CA ASN A 58 1.68 -3.28 8.35
C ASN A 58 2.24 -2.00 7.67
N PRO A 59 2.41 -0.89 8.39
CA PRO A 59 3.04 0.32 7.86
C PRO A 59 4.40 0.09 7.21
N SER A 60 5.24 -0.80 7.74
CA SER A 60 6.55 -1.11 7.15
C SER A 60 6.43 -1.67 5.73
N PHE A 61 5.46 -2.56 5.49
CA PHE A 61 5.20 -3.10 4.15
C PHE A 61 4.71 -1.99 3.21
N PHE A 62 3.71 -1.24 3.66
CA PHE A 62 3.17 -0.12 2.89
C PHE A 62 4.26 0.89 2.51
N LEU A 63 5.16 1.21 3.44
CA LEU A 63 6.30 2.09 3.17
C LEU A 63 7.30 1.46 2.20
N GLY A 64 7.55 0.15 2.27
CA GLY A 64 8.34 -0.55 1.27
C GLY A 64 7.75 -0.43 -0.13
N LEU A 65 6.43 -0.57 -0.23
CA LEU A 65 5.69 -0.60 -1.49
C LEU A 65 5.50 0.78 -2.12
N PHE A 66 5.05 1.76 -1.33
CA PHE A 66 4.52 3.03 -1.81
C PHE A 66 5.31 4.27 -1.41
N TYR A 67 6.29 4.20 -0.50
CA TYR A 67 6.95 5.42 -0.02
C TYR A 67 7.69 6.17 -1.14
N SER A 68 8.31 5.48 -2.10
CA SER A 68 8.91 6.13 -3.28
C SER A 68 7.87 6.83 -4.16
N SER A 69 6.67 6.25 -4.34
CA SER A 69 5.55 6.90 -5.02
C SER A 69 5.12 8.16 -4.27
N ILE A 70 5.01 8.08 -2.94
CA ILE A 70 4.61 9.21 -2.08
C ILE A 70 5.64 10.33 -2.16
N LYS A 71 6.94 10.04 -2.13
CA LYS A 71 7.99 11.06 -2.31
C LYS A 71 7.93 11.72 -3.69
N LYS A 72 7.73 10.92 -4.74
CA LYS A 72 7.73 11.40 -6.13
C LYS A 72 6.51 12.25 -6.45
N LEU A 73 5.33 11.84 -5.96
CA LEU A 73 4.05 12.46 -6.32
C LEU A 73 3.57 13.50 -5.30
N GLY A 74 4.00 13.37 -4.04
CA GLY A 74 3.36 14.02 -2.91
C GLY A 74 2.09 13.28 -2.46
N MET A 75 1.72 13.45 -1.20
CA MET A 75 0.64 12.70 -0.55
C MET A 75 -0.72 12.84 -1.26
N GLU A 76 -1.10 14.06 -1.65
CA GLU A 76 -2.39 14.29 -2.30
C GLU A 76 -2.49 13.63 -3.68
N LYS A 77 -1.46 13.78 -4.53
CA LYS A 77 -1.44 13.15 -5.85
C LYS A 77 -1.34 11.64 -5.72
N PHE A 78 -0.60 11.13 -4.73
CA PHE A 78 -0.55 9.70 -4.43
C PHE A 78 -1.95 9.14 -4.13
N LYS A 79 -2.71 9.77 -3.24
CA LYS A 79 -4.08 9.34 -2.89
C LYS A 79 -5.05 9.38 -4.08
N LYS A 80 -4.85 10.32 -5.01
CA LYS A 80 -5.64 10.38 -6.26
C LYS A 80 -5.22 9.33 -7.27
N LYS A 81 -3.96 8.90 -7.25
CA LYS A 81 -3.39 7.92 -8.20
C LYS A 81 -3.57 6.48 -7.73
N TYR A 82 -3.54 6.21 -6.44
CA TYR A 82 -3.71 4.87 -5.85
C TYR A 82 -4.89 4.89 -4.88
N VAL A 83 -6.05 4.44 -5.36
CA VAL A 83 -7.32 4.46 -4.63
C VAL A 83 -7.54 3.08 -4.02
N PHE A 84 -7.54 2.98 -2.69
CA PHE A 84 -7.73 1.69 -2.01
C PHE A 84 -9.20 1.26 -1.99
N CYS A 85 -9.48 0.09 -2.56
CA CYS A 85 -10.80 -0.53 -2.64
C CYS A 85 -10.93 -1.67 -1.65
N TYR A 86 -12.08 -1.76 -0.97
CA TYR A 86 -12.31 -2.70 0.13
C TYR A 86 -13.49 -3.67 -0.15
N ASP A 87 -13.99 -3.68 -1.38
CA ASP A 87 -15.19 -4.41 -1.76
C ASP A 87 -14.98 -5.93 -1.79
N ASP A 88 -13.75 -6.37 -2.10
CA ASP A 88 -13.39 -7.79 -2.19
C ASP A 88 -13.05 -8.44 -0.84
N LEU A 89 -12.91 -7.64 0.22
CA LEU A 89 -12.60 -8.13 1.56
C LEU A 89 -13.78 -8.88 2.15
N GLN A 90 -13.48 -9.87 3.00
CA GLN A 90 -14.50 -10.40 3.91
C GLN A 90 -15.04 -9.29 4.80
N ASP A 91 -16.36 -9.26 5.01
CA ASP A 91 -17.02 -8.19 5.76
C ASP A 91 -16.41 -8.00 7.16
N SER A 92 -16.05 -9.09 7.85
CA SER A 92 -15.39 -9.07 9.16
C SER A 92 -13.98 -8.45 9.17
N LEU A 93 -13.31 -8.38 8.01
CA LEU A 93 -11.96 -7.85 7.85
C LEU A 93 -11.96 -6.44 7.26
N ARG A 94 -13.08 -5.99 6.66
CA ARG A 94 -13.15 -4.72 5.92
C ARG A 94 -12.71 -3.53 6.77
N ASP A 95 -13.27 -3.38 7.97
CA ASP A 95 -12.97 -2.23 8.84
C ASP A 95 -11.57 -2.33 9.45
N VAL A 96 -11.09 -3.55 9.73
CA VAL A 96 -9.72 -3.80 10.21
C VAL A 96 -8.71 -3.32 9.17
N ILE A 97 -8.89 -3.72 7.92
CA ILE A 97 -7.99 -3.37 6.83
C ILE A 97 -8.09 -1.89 6.48
N ARG A 98 -9.28 -1.28 6.50
CA ARG A 98 -9.43 0.17 6.34
C ARG A 98 -8.63 0.92 7.40
N SER A 99 -8.78 0.55 8.68
CA SER A 99 -8.00 1.16 9.78
C SER A 99 -6.49 0.95 9.63
N ASN A 100 -6.06 -0.21 9.12
CA ASN A 100 -4.64 -0.48 8.86
C ASN A 100 -4.09 0.46 7.78
N VAL A 101 -4.81 0.64 6.67
CA VAL A 101 -4.43 1.54 5.57
C VAL A 101 -4.38 3.00 6.06
N GLU A 102 -5.34 3.44 6.87
CA GLU A 102 -5.32 4.78 7.49
C GLU A 102 -4.06 5.00 8.34
N LYS A 103 -3.69 4.03 9.18
CA LYS A 103 -2.45 4.07 9.97
C LYS A 103 -1.19 4.09 9.09
N CYS A 104 -1.22 3.40 7.95
CA CYS A 104 -0.14 3.45 6.98
C CYS A 104 0.04 4.85 6.39
N PHE A 105 -1.05 5.53 6.04
CA PHE A 105 -1.01 6.92 5.58
C PHE A 105 -0.45 7.88 6.64
N VAL A 106 -0.89 7.75 7.90
CA VAL A 106 -0.35 8.54 9.01
C VAL A 106 1.15 8.31 9.17
N ARG A 107 1.60 7.04 9.18
CA ARG A 107 3.02 6.72 9.29
C ARG A 107 3.85 7.27 8.13
N ALA A 108 3.32 7.20 6.91
CA ALA A 108 3.97 7.73 5.71
C ALA A 108 4.05 9.26 5.74
N GLN A 109 3.02 9.95 6.22
CA GLN A 109 3.06 11.40 6.41
C GLN A 109 4.12 11.81 7.45
N ASN A 110 4.18 11.09 8.59
CA ASN A 110 5.20 11.36 9.61
C ASN A 110 6.61 11.16 9.07
N GLU A 111 6.85 10.09 8.30
CA GLU A 111 8.16 9.85 7.67
C GLU A 111 8.48 10.88 6.57
N LEU A 112 7.49 11.39 5.86
CA LEU A 112 7.68 12.48 4.89
C LEU A 112 8.05 13.80 5.58
N ASN A 113 7.50 14.06 6.77
CA ASN A 113 7.77 15.25 7.58
C ASN A 113 9.08 15.16 8.37
N GLY A 114 9.86 14.08 8.24
CA GLY A 114 11.06 13.86 9.05
C GLY A 114 10.77 13.51 10.52
N ILE A 115 9.51 13.28 10.89
CA ILE A 115 9.11 12.78 12.21
C ILE A 115 9.28 11.26 12.19
N THR A 116 10.54 10.83 12.16
CA THR A 116 10.90 9.46 12.52
C THR A 116 11.14 9.49 14.02
N GLY A 117 10.29 8.82 14.80
CA GLY A 117 10.48 8.72 16.25
C GLY A 117 11.78 8.00 16.60
N LEU A 118 12.89 8.75 16.59
CA LEU A 118 14.20 8.53 17.17
C LEU A 118 14.83 9.92 17.32
N SER A 119 14.27 10.73 18.21
CA SER A 119 15.08 11.69 18.95
C SER A 119 15.72 10.86 20.07
N TYR A 120 17.00 10.52 19.92
CA TYR A 120 17.80 10.04 21.05
C TYR A 120 18.04 11.19 22.03
#